data_AF-A0A4Y9ZX30-F1
#
_entry.id   AF-A0A4Y9ZX30-F1
#
_cell.length_a   1.000
_cell.length_b   1.000
_cell.length_c   1.000
_cell.angle_alpha   90.00
_cell.angle_beta   90.00
_cell.angle_gamma   90.00
#
_symmetry.space_group_name_H-M   'P 1'
#
loop_
_entity.id
_entity.type
_entity.pdbx_description
1 polymer ?
#
loop_
_entity_poly.entity_id
_entity_poly.type
_entity_poly.pdbx_seq_one_letter_code
_entity_poly.pdbx_strand_id
1 'polypeptide(L)'
;MPDSAIQDELIAEANKFNKSRNLIEALQQQAPTFVDKGLDSWSLDDNGLLLYHGKIYVAKFDEIHRKIIRQVHENPAYGHPGKWRTVELVQRDYFWPGMVSFTRDFVKGCTTCQAMKNQNHCPCIPLQPIPAEPDALPFETVSTDLIVKLPESDGFDLIAVFIDQL
;
A
#
# COMPACT_ATOMS: atom_id res chain seq x y z
N MET A 1 7.01 -12.23 14.48
CA MET A 1 7.03 -11.77 15.88
C MET A 1 6.88 -10.26 15.84
N PRO A 2 5.88 -9.69 16.52
CA PRO A 2 5.79 -8.24 16.70
C PRO A 2 7.11 -7.70 17.25
N ASP A 3 7.50 -6.51 16.81
CA ASP A 3 8.72 -5.87 17.29
C ASP A 3 8.56 -5.54 18.78
N SER A 4 9.54 -5.97 19.59
CA SER A 4 9.55 -5.73 21.03
C SER A 4 9.46 -4.24 21.35
N ALA A 5 10.03 -3.36 20.52
CA ALA A 5 9.98 -1.91 20.76
C ALA A 5 8.56 -1.32 20.61
N ILE A 6 7.75 -1.83 19.68
CA ILE A 6 6.35 -1.41 19.56
C ILE A 6 5.51 -2.01 20.67
N GLN A 7 5.79 -3.25 21.08
CA GLN A 7 5.12 -3.84 22.23
C GLN A 7 5.42 -3.03 23.50
N ASP A 8 6.66 -2.63 23.74
CA ASP A 8 7.05 -1.80 24.88
C ASP A 8 6.35 -0.43 24.86
N GLU A 9 6.25 0.22 23.69
CA GLU A 9 5.48 1.46 23.53
C GLU A 9 3.98 1.25 23.81
N LEU A 10 3.38 0.18 23.26
CA LEU A 10 1.98 -0.16 23.49
C LEU A 10 1.70 -0.46 24.96
N ILE A 11 2.61 -1.16 25.64
CA ILE A 11 2.51 -1.45 27.08
C ILE A 11 2.63 -0.14 27.88
N ALA A 12 3.60 0.71 27.56
CA ALA A 12 3.76 2.01 28.22
C ALA A 12 2.53 2.93 28.00
N GLU A 13 1.93 2.90 26.82
CA GLU A 13 0.73 3.66 26.46
C GLU A 13 -0.53 3.10 27.16
N ALA A 14 -0.69 1.77 27.18
CA ALA A 14 -1.77 1.09 27.89
C ALA A 14 -1.74 1.40 29.38
N ASN A 15 -0.54 1.46 29.97
CA ASN A 15 -0.34 1.82 31.37
C ASN A 15 -0.69 3.30 31.68
N LYS A 16 -0.60 4.20 30.69
CA LYS A 16 -1.03 5.61 30.84
C LYS A 16 -2.56 5.78 30.83
N PHE A 17 -3.29 4.95 30.08
CA PHE A 17 -4.76 5.02 29.94
C PHE A 17 -5.51 4.04 30.85
N ASN A 18 -5.13 4.05 32.13
CA ASN A 18 -5.54 3.11 33.19
C ASN A 18 -7.04 3.12 33.59
N LYS A 19 -7.95 3.44 32.66
CA LYS A 19 -9.43 3.37 32.83
C LYS A 19 -10.05 2.10 32.24
N SER A 20 -9.57 1.61 31.10
CA SER A 20 -10.12 0.42 30.44
C SER A 20 -9.71 -0.88 31.14
N ARG A 21 -8.48 -0.92 31.68
CA ARG A 21 -7.97 -2.07 32.44
C ARG A 21 -8.83 -2.39 33.66
N ASN A 22 -9.08 -1.37 34.50
CA ASN A 22 -9.95 -1.50 35.67
C ASN A 22 -11.39 -1.90 35.30
N LEU A 23 -11.91 -1.44 34.16
CA LEU A 23 -13.25 -1.79 33.68
C LEU A 23 -13.36 -3.25 33.26
N ILE A 24 -12.38 -3.80 32.55
CA ILE A 24 -12.44 -5.20 32.09
C ILE A 24 -12.12 -6.16 33.24
N GLU A 25 -11.13 -5.85 34.09
CA GLU A 25 -10.88 -6.62 35.31
C GLU A 25 -12.12 -6.62 36.23
N ALA A 26 -12.78 -5.46 36.42
CA ALA A 26 -14.01 -5.37 37.22
C ALA A 26 -15.20 -6.10 36.58
N LEU A 27 -15.37 -6.01 35.25
CA LEU A 27 -16.43 -6.71 34.53
C LEU A 27 -16.20 -8.23 34.55
N GLN A 28 -14.96 -8.72 34.45
CA GLN A 28 -14.68 -10.15 34.57
C GLN A 28 -14.91 -10.69 35.99
N GLN A 29 -14.71 -9.86 37.03
CA GLN A 29 -14.93 -10.26 38.43
C GLN A 29 -16.38 -10.13 38.90
N GLN A 30 -17.19 -9.25 38.30
CA GLN A 30 -18.57 -8.94 38.73
C GLN A 30 -19.62 -8.95 37.60
N ALA A 31 -19.35 -9.57 36.45
CA ALA A 31 -20.30 -9.59 35.34
C ALA A 31 -21.62 -10.31 35.73
N PRO A 32 -22.79 -9.67 35.55
CA PRO A 32 -24.03 -10.41 35.50
C PRO A 32 -24.06 -11.27 34.24
N THR A 33 -24.59 -12.49 34.34
CA THR A 33 -24.66 -13.54 33.29
C THR A 33 -25.22 -13.09 31.93
N PHE A 34 -25.87 -11.92 31.85
CA PHE A 34 -26.35 -11.33 30.60
C PHE A 34 -25.25 -10.62 29.78
N VAL A 35 -24.13 -10.23 30.41
CA VAL A 35 -23.03 -9.48 29.80
C VAL A 35 -21.97 -10.41 29.16
N ASP A 36 -22.01 -11.72 29.46
CA ASP A 36 -21.02 -12.71 29.04
C ASP A 36 -20.78 -12.79 27.52
N LYS A 37 -21.86 -12.77 26.71
CA LYS A 37 -21.74 -13.05 25.26
C LYS A 37 -20.93 -12.03 24.47
N GLY A 38 -20.76 -10.80 24.99
CA GLY A 38 -19.97 -9.75 24.35
C GLY A 38 -18.52 -9.67 24.85
N LEU A 39 -18.24 -10.24 26.03
CA LEU A 39 -16.91 -10.22 26.65
C LEU A 39 -16.06 -11.45 26.32
N ASP A 40 -16.64 -12.55 25.84
CA ASP A 40 -15.88 -13.72 25.38
C ASP A 40 -14.82 -13.38 24.32
N SER A 41 -15.04 -12.31 23.56
CA SER A 41 -14.08 -11.81 22.56
C SER A 41 -12.92 -11.02 23.15
N TRP A 42 -12.94 -10.65 24.44
CA TRP A 42 -11.98 -9.74 25.05
C TRP A 42 -11.17 -10.43 26.16
N SER A 43 -9.85 -10.28 26.13
CA SER A 43 -8.97 -10.79 27.18
C SER A 43 -7.80 -9.84 27.44
N LEU A 44 -7.05 -10.09 28.51
CA LEU A 44 -5.79 -9.40 28.80
C LEU A 44 -4.64 -10.40 28.61
N ASP A 45 -3.51 -9.94 28.07
CA ASP A 45 -2.27 -10.72 28.07
C ASP A 45 -1.51 -10.59 29.40
N ASP A 46 -0.43 -11.35 29.56
CA ASP A 46 0.42 -11.33 30.77
C ASP A 46 1.05 -9.95 31.05
N ASN A 47 1.12 -9.09 30.02
CA ASN A 47 1.67 -7.74 30.11
C ASN A 47 0.58 -6.68 30.37
N GLY A 48 -0.70 -7.08 30.45
CA GLY A 48 -1.84 -6.20 30.64
C GLY A 48 -2.33 -5.49 29.37
N LEU A 49 -1.93 -5.95 28.18
CA LEU A 49 -2.47 -5.49 26.90
C LEU A 49 -3.85 -6.08 26.66
N LEU A 50 -4.74 -5.24 26.13
CA LEU A 50 -6.09 -5.66 25.75
C LEU A 50 -6.04 -6.45 24.44
N LEU A 51 -6.65 -7.63 24.44
CA LEU A 51 -6.79 -8.50 23.29
C LEU A 51 -8.26 -8.55 22.85
N TYR A 52 -8.49 -8.53 21.54
CA TYR A 52 -9.77 -8.80 20.90
C TYR A 52 -9.63 -9.99 19.94
N HIS A 53 -10.34 -11.08 20.21
CA HIS A 53 -10.17 -12.38 19.52
C HIS A 53 -8.70 -12.83 19.44
N GLY A 54 -7.95 -12.65 20.55
CA GLY A 54 -6.53 -13.02 20.64
C GLY A 54 -5.56 -12.05 19.95
N LYS A 55 -6.03 -10.91 19.45
CA LYS A 55 -5.20 -9.89 18.78
C LYS A 55 -5.09 -8.65 19.64
N ILE A 56 -3.93 -7.99 19.65
CA ILE A 56 -3.70 -6.76 20.40
C ILE A 56 -4.64 -5.67 19.90
N TYR A 57 -5.55 -5.24 20.76
CA TYR A 57 -6.44 -4.13 20.51
C TYR A 57 -5.67 -2.82 20.65
N VAL A 58 -5.60 -2.08 19.55
CA VAL A 58 -4.93 -0.79 19.53
C VAL A 58 -6.00 0.30 19.61
N ALA A 59 -6.02 1.02 20.74
CA ALA A 59 -6.91 2.15 20.90
C ALA A 59 -6.58 3.26 19.88
N LYS A 60 -7.56 4.13 19.61
CA LYS A 60 -7.59 5.05 18.48
C LYS A 60 -6.49 6.13 18.54
N PHE A 61 -5.28 5.76 18.13
CA PHE A 61 -4.12 6.64 18.01
C PHE A 61 -3.48 6.45 16.63
N ASP A 62 -3.72 7.41 15.73
CA ASP A 62 -3.24 7.33 14.34
C ASP A 62 -1.71 7.21 14.23
N GLU A 63 -0.96 7.71 15.21
CA GLU A 63 0.49 7.60 15.25
C GLU A 63 0.96 6.16 15.47
N ILE A 64 0.36 5.46 16.44
CA ILE A 64 0.67 4.06 16.74
C ILE A 64 0.24 3.17 15.57
N HIS A 65 -0.95 3.40 14.99
CA HIS A 65 -1.37 2.68 13.78
C HIS A 65 -0.36 2.85 12.64
N ARG A 66 0.13 4.08 12.41
CA ARG A 66 1.17 4.34 11.40
C ARG A 66 2.47 3.61 11.71
N LYS A 67 2.93 3.60 12.97
CA LYS A 67 4.14 2.86 13.37
C LYS A 67 4.00 1.36 13.11
N ILE A 68 2.91 0.74 13.54
CA ILE A 68 2.62 -0.69 13.32
C ILE A 68 2.65 -1.02 11.83
N ILE A 69 1.89 -0.28 11.02
CA ILE A 69 1.81 -0.56 9.58
C ILE A 69 3.15 -0.34 8.91
N ARG A 70 3.86 0.73 9.26
CA ARG A 70 5.20 1.03 8.72
C ARG A 70 6.18 -0.09 8.98
N GLN A 71 6.22 -0.63 10.19
CA GLN A 71 7.12 -1.74 10.50
C GLN A 71 6.83 -2.99 9.67
N VAL A 72 5.56 -3.31 9.45
CA VAL A 72 5.17 -4.44 8.61
C VAL A 72 5.46 -4.17 7.13
N HIS A 73 5.18 -2.96 6.66
CA HIS A 73 5.29 -2.59 5.26
C HIS A 73 6.74 -2.37 4.80
N GLU A 74 7.53 -1.69 5.62
CA GLU A 74 8.94 -1.33 5.30
C GLU A 74 9.92 -2.40 5.79
N ASN A 75 9.44 -3.53 6.33
CA ASN A 75 10.31 -4.63 6.72
C ASN A 75 11.07 -5.16 5.48
N PRO A 76 12.42 -5.20 5.51
CA PRO A 76 13.22 -5.75 4.40
C PRO A 76 12.85 -7.20 4.06
N ALA A 77 12.38 -7.99 5.04
CA ALA A 77 11.95 -9.37 4.82
C ALA A 77 10.65 -9.49 4.01
N TYR A 78 9.81 -8.45 3.99
CA TYR A 78 8.52 -8.46 3.30
C TYR A 78 8.51 -7.61 2.02
N GLY A 79 9.48 -6.72 1.84
CA GLY A 79 9.74 -6.02 0.59
C GLY A 79 8.59 -5.15 0.08
N HIS A 80 8.03 -4.26 0.92
CA HIS A 80 6.92 -3.38 0.55
C HIS A 80 5.68 -4.12 0.00
N PRO A 81 5.05 -5.00 0.82
CA PRO A 81 3.90 -5.77 0.37
C PRO A 81 2.76 -4.88 -0.10
N GLY A 82 2.01 -5.37 -1.08
CA GLY A 82 0.80 -4.69 -1.57
C GLY A 82 -0.26 -4.52 -0.49
N LYS A 83 -1.30 -3.74 -0.79
CA LYS A 83 -2.37 -3.34 0.16
C LYS A 83 -2.95 -4.51 0.94
N TRP A 84 -3.40 -5.55 0.24
CA TRP A 84 -4.06 -6.70 0.86
C TRP A 84 -3.11 -7.56 1.68
N ARG A 85 -1.88 -7.75 1.20
CA ARG A 85 -0.86 -8.49 1.95
C ARG A 85 -0.43 -7.74 3.21
N THR A 86 -0.34 -6.41 3.16
CA THR A 86 -0.06 -5.60 4.35
C THR A 86 -1.20 -5.75 5.37
N VAL A 87 -2.47 -5.67 4.95
CA VAL A 87 -3.63 -5.91 5.83
C VAL A 87 -3.54 -7.30 6.47
N GLU A 88 -3.25 -8.32 5.67
CA GLU A 88 -3.14 -9.71 6.15
C GLU A 88 -2.02 -9.88 7.20
N LEU A 89 -0.89 -9.19 7.04
CA LEU A 89 0.22 -9.26 7.98
C LEU A 89 -0.10 -8.52 9.28
N VAL A 90 -0.68 -7.31 9.19
CA VAL A 90 -1.03 -6.50 10.37
C VAL A 90 -2.12 -7.18 11.20
N GLN A 91 -3.14 -7.76 10.55
CA GLN A 91 -4.28 -8.37 11.24
C GLN A 91 -3.95 -9.68 11.98
N ARG A 92 -2.72 -10.22 11.86
CA ARG A 92 -2.31 -11.41 12.59
C ARG A 92 -2.17 -11.11 14.07
N ASP A 93 -1.56 -9.97 14.38
CA ASP A 93 -1.15 -9.62 15.74
C ASP A 93 -2.00 -8.46 16.30
N TYR A 94 -2.58 -7.61 15.45
CA TYR A 94 -3.26 -6.38 15.86
C TYR A 94 -4.70 -6.28 15.35
N PHE A 95 -5.50 -5.48 16.05
CA PHE A 95 -6.85 -5.11 15.64
C PHE A 95 -7.23 -3.70 16.11
N TRP A 96 -7.91 -2.95 15.24
CA TRP A 96 -8.65 -1.74 15.60
C TRP A 96 -9.77 -1.47 14.59
N PRO A 97 -10.85 -0.76 14.98
CA PRO A 97 -11.89 -0.34 14.04
C PRO A 97 -11.32 0.53 12.91
N GLY A 98 -11.55 0.15 11.66
CA GLY A 98 -11.02 0.86 10.49
C GLY A 98 -9.59 0.50 10.08
N MET A 99 -9.00 -0.57 10.65
CA MET A 99 -7.65 -1.05 10.29
C MET A 99 -7.45 -1.27 8.79
N VAL A 100 -8.43 -1.86 8.10
CA VAL A 100 -8.33 -2.15 6.67
C VAL A 100 -8.24 -0.88 5.83
N SER A 101 -9.10 0.12 6.08
CA SER A 101 -9.07 1.39 5.35
C SER A 101 -7.77 2.13 5.65
N PHE A 102 -7.39 2.23 6.92
CA PHE A 102 -6.17 2.92 7.33
C PHE A 102 -4.91 2.30 6.71
N THR A 103 -4.80 0.97 6.70
CA THR A 103 -3.67 0.25 6.08
C THR A 103 -3.63 0.47 4.57
N ARG A 104 -4.79 0.44 3.90
CA ARG A 104 -4.86 0.69 2.45
C ARG A 104 -4.43 2.11 2.08
N ASP A 105 -4.78 3.09 2.90
CA ASP A 105 -4.42 4.49 2.70
C ASP A 105 -2.94 4.73 2.98
N PHE A 106 -2.38 4.10 4.02
CA PHE A 106 -0.94 4.11 4.28
C PHE A 106 -0.14 3.59 3.08
N VAL A 107 -0.48 2.40 2.58
CA VAL A 107 0.22 1.79 1.42
C VAL A 107 -0.02 2.61 0.14
N LYS A 108 -1.18 3.26 -0.01
CA LYS A 108 -1.44 4.19 -1.12
C LYS A 108 -0.51 5.42 -1.06
N GLY A 109 -0.14 5.87 0.13
CA GLY A 109 0.79 6.98 0.35
C GLY A 109 2.28 6.61 0.24
N CYS A 110 2.64 5.33 0.13
CA CYS A 110 4.03 4.92 0.02
C CYS A 110 4.64 5.32 -1.34
N THR A 111 5.63 6.22 -1.32
CA THR A 111 6.32 6.74 -2.50
C THR A 111 7.08 5.65 -3.24
N THR A 112 7.79 4.77 -2.52
CA THR A 112 8.52 3.63 -3.10
C THR A 112 7.59 2.71 -3.87
N CYS A 113 6.46 2.34 -3.29
CA CYS A 113 5.45 1.53 -3.98
C CYS A 113 4.88 2.26 -5.19
N GLN A 114 4.56 3.55 -5.10
CA GLN A 114 4.00 4.29 -6.24
C GLN A 114 5.00 4.43 -7.38
N ALA A 115 6.29 4.62 -7.08
CA ALA A 115 7.35 4.73 -8.08
C ALA A 115 7.63 3.41 -8.82
N MET A 116 7.51 2.27 -8.13
CA MET A 116 7.76 0.94 -8.72
C MET A 116 6.53 0.32 -9.39
N LYS A 117 5.34 0.86 -9.14
CA LYS A 117 4.11 0.24 -9.62
C LYS A 117 3.90 0.51 -11.10
N ASN A 118 3.81 -0.56 -11.87
CA ASN A 118 3.42 -0.48 -13.27
C ASN A 118 2.03 0.18 -13.41
N GLN A 119 1.89 1.02 -14.43
CA GLN A 119 0.58 1.54 -14.82
C GLN A 119 -0.15 0.47 -15.63
N ASN A 120 -1.05 -0.26 -14.97
CA ASN A 120 -1.81 -1.34 -15.60
C ASN A 120 -2.99 -0.83 -16.45
N HIS A 121 -3.23 0.49 -16.44
CA HIS A 121 -4.15 1.11 -17.37
C HIS A 121 -3.30 1.71 -18.48
N CYS A 122 -3.44 1.18 -19.69
CA CYS A 122 -3.04 1.95 -20.86
C CYS A 122 -4.02 3.12 -20.92
N PRO A 123 -3.58 4.40 -20.80
CA PRO A 123 -4.43 5.46 -21.27
C PRO A 123 -4.80 5.11 -22.71
N CYS A 124 -6.09 5.03 -23.01
CA CYS A 124 -6.55 4.92 -24.39
C CYS A 124 -6.24 6.27 -25.03
N ILE A 125 -4.99 6.47 -25.42
CA ILE A 125 -4.57 7.66 -26.14
C ILE A 125 -5.10 7.45 -27.56
N PRO A 126 -6.02 8.29 -28.05
CA PRO A 126 -6.46 8.18 -29.42
C PRO A 126 -5.26 8.42 -30.33
N LEU A 127 -5.10 7.57 -31.35
CA LEU A 127 -4.14 7.83 -32.42
C LEU A 127 -4.45 9.21 -32.99
N GLN A 128 -3.45 10.09 -33.02
CA GLN A 128 -3.50 11.40 -33.67
C GLN A 128 -2.80 11.23 -35.03
N PRO A 129 -3.51 10.88 -36.11
CA PRO A 129 -2.90 10.86 -37.43
C PRO A 129 -2.47 12.27 -37.81
N ILE A 130 -1.36 12.37 -38.55
CA ILE A 130 -1.00 13.61 -39.23
C ILE A 130 -1.99 13.75 -40.40
N PRO A 131 -2.84 14.79 -40.44
CA PRO A 131 -3.78 14.96 -41.54
C PRO A 131 -3.00 15.29 -42.83
N ALA A 132 -3.43 14.70 -43.95
CA ALA A 132 -3.02 15.20 -45.25
C ALA A 132 -3.80 16.49 -45.51
N GLU A 133 -3.09 17.61 -45.66
CA GLU A 133 -3.73 18.89 -46.00
C GLU A 133 -4.24 18.78 -47.46
N PRO A 134 -5.54 19.03 -47.71
CA PRO A 134 -6.14 18.82 -49.05
C PRO A 134 -5.52 19.67 -50.17
N ASP A 135 -4.87 20.77 -49.79
CA ASP A 135 -4.19 21.73 -50.66
C ASP A 135 -2.66 21.68 -50.53
N ALA A 136 -2.12 20.63 -49.89
CA ALA A 136 -0.68 20.42 -49.79
C ALA A 136 -0.03 20.46 -51.17
N LEU A 137 1.10 21.14 -51.27
CA LEU A 137 1.98 21.12 -52.42
C LEU A 137 2.98 19.95 -52.31
N PRO A 138 3.53 19.45 -53.42
CA PRO A 138 4.59 18.45 -53.38
C PRO A 138 5.73 18.89 -52.43
N PHE A 139 6.15 17.98 -51.56
CA PHE A 139 7.18 18.20 -50.53
C PHE A 139 6.81 19.19 -49.41
N GLU A 140 5.55 19.58 -49.28
CA GLU A 140 5.10 20.45 -48.19
C GLU A 140 5.12 19.72 -46.83
N THR A 141 4.74 18.44 -46.82
CA THR A 141 4.82 17.58 -45.64
C THR A 141 5.55 16.29 -45.98
N VAL A 142 6.69 16.06 -45.33
CA VAL A 142 7.51 14.85 -45.54
C VAL A 142 7.72 14.13 -44.21
N SER A 143 7.28 12.87 -44.13
CA SER A 143 7.68 11.99 -43.03
C SER A 143 9.03 11.34 -43.32
N THR A 144 9.89 11.29 -42.30
CA THR A 144 11.22 10.70 -42.39
C THR A 144 11.36 9.58 -41.37
N ASP A 145 12.00 8.46 -41.76
CA ASP A 145 12.40 7.38 -40.86
C ASP A 145 13.83 6.90 -41.16
N LEU A 146 14.51 6.37 -40.14
CA LEU A 146 15.87 5.83 -40.25
C LEU A 146 15.88 4.38 -39.79
N ILE A 147 16.17 3.48 -40.72
CA ILE A 147 16.45 2.08 -40.42
C ILE A 147 17.96 1.98 -40.19
N VAL A 148 18.36 1.83 -38.93
CA VAL A 148 19.76 1.84 -38.49
C VAL A 148 20.26 0.44 -38.12
N LYS A 149 21.58 0.29 -37.94
CA LYS A 149 22.26 -0.96 -37.53
C LYS A 149 22.06 -2.10 -38.53
N LEU A 150 22.08 -1.78 -39.82
CA LEU A 150 22.07 -2.80 -40.87
C LEU A 150 23.47 -3.36 -41.08
N PRO A 151 23.60 -4.58 -41.65
CA PRO A 151 24.89 -5.07 -42.12
C PRO A 151 25.50 -4.09 -43.12
N GLU A 152 26.82 -3.88 -43.00
CA GLU A 152 27.53 -2.95 -43.86
C GLU A 152 27.46 -3.40 -45.32
N SER A 153 27.07 -2.47 -46.19
CA SER A 153 27.08 -2.64 -47.64
C SER A 153 27.73 -1.41 -48.25
N ASP A 154 28.92 -1.59 -48.83
CA ASP A 154 29.70 -0.52 -49.47
C ASP A 154 29.97 0.69 -48.55
N GLY A 155 30.23 0.42 -47.26
CA GLY A 155 30.50 1.45 -46.25
C GLY A 155 29.26 2.16 -45.68
N PHE A 156 28.04 1.72 -46.03
CA PHE A 156 26.79 2.23 -45.49
C PHE A 156 26.09 1.19 -44.59
N ASP A 157 25.47 1.63 -43.49
CA ASP A 157 24.83 0.78 -42.47
C ASP A 157 23.40 1.23 -42.10
N LEU A 158 22.83 2.16 -42.87
CA LEU A 158 21.51 2.74 -42.63
C LEU A 158 20.77 3.01 -43.94
N ILE A 159 19.44 2.99 -43.84
CA ILE A 159 18.54 3.44 -44.91
C ILE A 159 17.74 4.62 -44.37
N ALA A 160 17.79 5.75 -45.09
CA ALA A 160 16.94 6.89 -44.83
C ALA A 160 15.71 6.84 -45.75
N VAL A 161 14.51 6.88 -45.16
CA VAL A 161 13.24 6.85 -45.87
C VAL A 161 12.62 8.24 -45.80
N PHE A 162 12.27 8.81 -46.95
CA PHE A 162 11.54 10.06 -47.07
C PHE A 162 10.24 9.78 -47.83
N ILE A 163 9.10 10.12 -47.23
CA ILE A 163 7.78 9.92 -47.81
C ILE A 163 7.08 11.28 -47.88
N ASP A 164 6.79 11.74 -49.08
CA ASP A 164 5.92 12.89 -49.34
C ASP A 164 4.47 12.51 -49.01
N GLN A 165 3.75 13.34 -48.25
CA GLN A 165 2.41 13.04 -47.72
C GLN A 165 1.26 13.57 -48.59
N LEU A 166 1.51 13.80 -49.88
CA LEU A 166 0.52 14.25 -50.88
C LEU A 166 -0.49 13.17 -51.28
#